data_AF-A0A2L0CZX9-F1
#
_entry.id   AF-A0A2L0CZX9-F1
#
_cell.length_a   1.000
_cell.length_b   1.000
_cell.length_c   1.000
_cell.angle_alpha   90.00
_cell.angle_beta   90.00
_cell.angle_gamma   90.00
#
_symmetry.space_group_name_H-M   'P 1'
#
loop_
_entity.id
_entity.type
_entity.pdbx_description
1 polymer ?
#
loop_
_entity_poly.entity_id
_entity_poly.type
_entity_poly.pdbx_seq_one_letter_code
_entity_poly.pdbx_strand_id
1 'polypeptide(L)'
;NACYGGTAALFNAIAWMESSAWDGRYALVVAGDIAIYAEGSARPTGGAAAVALLIGPDAPLVFDRGIRATYMKHAYDFYKPDLSSEYPTVDGKLSIQCYLSAVDNCYQLYRKKAAKKGNNIFLRDFDYVLFHS
;
A
#
# COMPACT_ATOMS: atom_id res chain seq x y z
N ASN A 1 -1.22 1.59 -9.23
CA ASN A 1 -2.21 2.65 -8.97
C ASN A 1 -1.62 3.59 -7.93
N ALA A 2 -1.05 4.72 -8.36
CA ALA A 2 -0.26 5.62 -7.50
C ALA A 2 0.72 4.84 -6.57
N CYS A 3 0.94 5.33 -5.35
CA CYS A 3 1.84 4.75 -4.35
C CYS A 3 1.47 3.33 -3.90
N TYR A 4 0.30 2.80 -4.27
CA TYR A 4 -0.15 1.45 -3.90
C TYR A 4 0.49 0.33 -4.75
N GLY A 5 1.21 0.68 -5.83
CA GLY A 5 1.77 -0.29 -6.79
C GLY A 5 2.65 -1.37 -6.16
N GLY A 6 3.56 -0.98 -5.25
CA GLY A 6 4.44 -1.93 -4.54
C GLY A 6 3.66 -2.93 -3.69
N THR A 7 2.67 -2.45 -2.94
CA THR A 7 1.79 -3.30 -2.12
C THR A 7 0.97 -4.27 -2.98
N ALA A 8 0.48 -3.83 -4.14
CA ALA A 8 -0.22 -4.69 -5.08
C ALA A 8 0.69 -5.81 -5.63
N ALA A 9 1.92 -5.47 -6.03
CA ALA A 9 2.91 -6.44 -6.49
C ALA A 9 3.29 -7.45 -5.39
N LEU A 10 3.44 -6.98 -4.15
CA LEU A 10 3.67 -7.83 -2.98
C LEU A 10 2.55 -8.85 -2.77
N PHE A 11 1.30 -8.41 -2.84
CA PHE A 11 0.16 -9.32 -2.73
C PHE A 11 0.06 -10.32 -3.88
N ASN A 12 0.42 -9.91 -5.10
CA ASN A 12 0.48 -10.83 -6.23
C ASN A 12 1.58 -11.88 -6.06
N ALA A 13 2.75 -11.48 -5.54
CA ALA A 13 3.86 -12.41 -5.25
C ALA A 13 3.49 -13.45 -4.20
N ILE A 14 2.85 -13.02 -3.10
CA ILE A 14 2.36 -13.94 -2.05
C ILE A 14 1.29 -14.89 -2.63
N ALA A 15 0.33 -14.36 -3.40
CA ALA A 15 -0.72 -15.18 -4.00
C ALA A 15 -0.16 -16.19 -5.01
N TRP A 16 0.83 -15.81 -5.83
CA TRP A 16 1.53 -16.71 -6.73
C TRP A 16 2.25 -17.82 -5.96
N MET A 17 2.97 -17.47 -4.89
CA MET A 17 3.69 -18.43 -4.07
C MET A 17 2.78 -19.43 -3.35
N GLU A 18 1.59 -18.99 -2.93
CA GLU A 18 0.57 -19.85 -2.32
C GLU A 18 -0.27 -20.63 -3.35
N SER A 19 -0.03 -20.44 -4.65
CA SER A 19 -0.80 -21.08 -5.73
C SER A 19 -0.20 -22.43 -6.15
N SER A 20 -0.99 -23.22 -6.87
CA SER A 20 -0.53 -24.45 -7.53
C SER A 20 0.46 -24.20 -8.68
N ALA A 21 0.64 -22.95 -9.10
CA ALA A 21 1.60 -22.57 -10.15
C ALA A 21 2.99 -22.22 -9.60
N TRP A 22 3.16 -22.24 -8.28
CA TRP A 22 4.47 -22.02 -7.66
C TRP A 22 5.41 -23.19 -7.96
N ASP A 23 6.65 -22.87 -8.34
CA ASP A 23 7.65 -23.84 -8.77
C ASP A 23 8.83 -23.96 -7.80
N GLY A 24 8.67 -23.46 -6.57
CA GLY A 24 9.69 -23.51 -5.52
C GLY A 24 10.67 -22.34 -5.54
N ARG A 25 10.63 -21.45 -6.53
CA ARG A 25 11.52 -20.26 -6.57
C ARG A 25 10.99 -19.10 -5.74
N TYR A 26 11.88 -18.22 -5.30
CA TYR A 26 11.50 -16.97 -4.65
C TYR A 26 10.79 -16.02 -5.63
N ALA A 27 9.88 -15.20 -5.12
CA ALA A 27 9.40 -14.03 -5.83
C ALA A 27 10.21 -12.80 -5.42
N LEU A 28 10.54 -11.94 -6.38
CA LEU A 28 11.19 -10.66 -6.13
C LEU A 28 10.22 -9.53 -6.47
N VAL A 29 9.94 -8.68 -5.49
CA VAL A 29 9.08 -7.50 -5.65
C VAL A 29 9.96 -6.26 -5.56
N VAL A 30 9.84 -5.37 -6.53
CA VAL A 30 10.54 -4.09 -6.53
C VAL A 30 9.50 -2.97 -6.52
N ALA A 31 9.59 -2.09 -5.53
CA ALA A 31 8.83 -0.85 -5.46
C ALA A 31 9.82 0.31 -5.57
N GLY A 32 9.70 1.12 -6.62
CA GLY A 32 10.55 2.27 -6.82
C GLY A 32 9.80 3.39 -7.50
N ASP A 33 10.15 4.63 -7.13
CA ASP A 33 9.49 5.82 -7.63
C ASP A 33 10.43 7.03 -7.58
N ILE A 34 10.12 8.00 -8.44
CA ILE A 34 10.69 9.35 -8.43
C ILE A 34 9.50 10.31 -8.29
N ALA A 35 9.29 10.83 -7.10
CA ALA A 35 8.24 11.79 -6.79
C ALA A 35 8.74 13.21 -7.06
N ILE A 36 8.27 13.80 -8.15
CA ILE A 36 8.61 15.16 -8.58
C ILE A 36 7.35 16.01 -8.77
N TYR A 37 7.49 17.30 -8.45
CA TYR A 37 6.41 18.26 -8.40
C TYR A 37 6.82 19.59 -9.03
N ALA A 38 5.85 20.28 -9.63
CA ALA A 38 6.02 21.61 -10.20
C ALA A 38 6.39 22.64 -9.11
N GLU A 39 6.61 23.90 -9.50
CA GLU A 39 6.80 24.97 -8.51
C GLU A 39 5.56 25.11 -7.63
N GLY A 40 5.78 25.33 -6.33
CA GLY A 40 4.71 25.45 -5.34
C GLY A 40 4.96 24.63 -4.08
N SER A 41 3.94 24.57 -3.23
CA SER A 41 4.03 23.98 -1.88
C SER A 41 4.25 22.46 -1.85
N ALA A 42 3.98 21.76 -2.95
CA ALA A 42 4.23 20.32 -3.07
C ALA A 42 5.70 19.97 -3.42
N ARG A 43 6.48 20.93 -3.94
CA ARG A 43 7.88 20.67 -4.32
C ARG A 43 8.75 20.09 -3.20
N PRO A 44 8.67 20.59 -1.95
CA PRO A 44 9.47 20.05 -0.85
C PRO A 44 9.09 18.63 -0.43
N THR A 45 7.95 18.09 -0.88
CA THR A 45 7.49 16.73 -0.54
C THR A 45 7.88 15.69 -1.59
N GLY A 46 8.82 16.01 -2.48
CA GLY A 46 9.40 15.07 -3.44
C GLY A 46 10.40 14.10 -2.80
N GLY A 47 10.89 13.15 -3.60
CA GLY A 47 11.86 12.15 -3.17
C GLY A 47 12.04 11.07 -4.21
N ALA A 48 13.08 10.24 -4.06
CA ALA A 48 13.32 9.11 -4.94
C ALA A 48 13.93 7.95 -4.15
N ALA A 49 13.41 6.74 -4.37
CA ALA A 49 13.91 5.54 -3.71
C ALA A 49 13.48 4.28 -4.48
N ALA A 50 14.16 3.17 -4.20
CA ALA A 50 13.72 1.84 -4.59
C ALA A 50 13.95 0.86 -3.43
N VAL A 51 13.01 -0.07 -3.25
CA VAL A 51 13.05 -1.14 -2.26
C VAL A 51 12.80 -2.46 -2.97
N ALA A 52 13.65 -3.45 -2.70
CA ALA A 52 13.51 -4.82 -3.19
C ALA A 52 13.13 -5.74 -2.02
N LEU A 53 12.10 -6.55 -2.21
CA LEU A 53 11.60 -7.53 -1.24
C LEU A 53 11.70 -8.94 -1.84
N LEU A 54 12.45 -9.81 -1.18
CA LEU A 54 12.51 -11.23 -1.53
C LEU A 54 11.44 -11.98 -0.72
N ILE A 55 10.54 -12.67 -1.42
CA ILE A 55 9.39 -13.37 -0.83
C ILE A 55 9.60 -14.86 -0.96
N GLY A 56 9.39 -15.59 0.14
CA GLY A 56 9.67 -17.02 0.28
C GLY A 56 8.93 -17.66 1.47
N PRO A 57 8.89 -19.00 1.53
CA PRO A 57 8.49 -19.72 2.74
C PRO A 57 9.48 -19.49 3.89
N ASP A 58 9.06 -19.80 5.12
CA ASP A 58 9.89 -19.71 6.34
C ASP A 58 10.50 -18.32 6.57
N ALA A 59 9.78 -17.28 6.16
CA ALA A 59 10.21 -15.90 6.27
C ALA A 59 10.22 -15.41 7.74
N PRO A 60 11.17 -14.54 8.13
CA PRO A 60 11.19 -13.94 9.47
C PRO A 60 10.06 -12.91 9.67
N LEU A 61 9.52 -12.35 8.58
CA LEU A 61 8.36 -11.46 8.57
C LEU A 61 7.21 -12.15 7.86
N VAL A 62 6.27 -12.67 8.63
CA VAL A 62 5.17 -13.50 8.12
C VAL A 62 3.91 -12.65 7.96
N PHE A 63 3.20 -12.86 6.85
CA PHE A 63 1.89 -12.24 6.63
C PHE A 63 0.78 -12.97 7.40
N ASP A 64 -0.01 -12.22 8.15
CA ASP A 64 -1.21 -12.77 8.77
C ASP A 64 -2.27 -13.09 7.72
N ARG A 65 -2.43 -14.38 7.45
CA ARG A 65 -3.36 -14.88 6.43
C ARG A 65 -4.79 -14.47 6.75
N GLY A 66 -5.51 -13.95 5.76
CA GLY A 66 -6.96 -13.72 5.83
C GLY A 66 -7.45 -12.53 6.66
N ILE A 67 -6.56 -11.73 7.28
CA ILE A 67 -6.98 -10.53 8.05
C ILE A 67 -6.71 -9.20 7.33
N ARG A 68 -5.98 -9.22 6.20
CA ARG A 68 -5.78 -8.05 5.32
C ARG A 68 -7.09 -7.36 4.93
N ALA A 69 -7.12 -6.04 4.95
CA ALA A 69 -8.23 -5.21 4.44
C ALA A 69 -7.80 -4.31 3.28
N THR A 70 -8.75 -3.99 2.41
CA THR A 70 -8.56 -3.13 1.24
C THR A 70 -9.77 -2.22 1.09
N TYR A 71 -9.53 -0.95 0.84
CA TYR A 71 -10.54 0.04 0.48
C TYR A 71 -10.09 0.71 -0.82
N MET A 72 -10.99 0.76 -1.81
CA MET A 72 -10.75 1.42 -3.09
C MET A 72 -11.96 2.28 -3.42
N LYS A 73 -11.70 3.50 -3.89
CA LYS A 73 -12.73 4.47 -4.23
C LYS A 73 -12.28 5.24 -5.47
N HIS A 74 -13.22 5.57 -6.35
CA HIS A 74 -12.98 6.52 -7.41
C HIS A 74 -12.84 7.94 -6.82
N ALA A 75 -11.70 8.57 -7.03
CA ALA A 75 -11.40 9.92 -6.57
C ALA A 75 -10.44 10.61 -7.56
N TYR A 76 -10.49 11.95 -7.56
CA TYR A 76 -9.59 12.82 -8.31
C TYR A 76 -8.79 13.70 -7.34
N ASP A 77 -8.23 13.07 -6.31
CA ASP A 77 -7.42 13.73 -5.28
C ASP A 77 -5.98 13.96 -5.74
N PHE A 78 -5.37 12.94 -6.37
CA PHE A 78 -4.04 13.01 -6.96
C PHE A 78 -3.99 12.14 -8.23
N TYR A 79 -3.62 12.74 -9.37
CA TYR A 79 -3.56 12.01 -10.64
C TYR A 79 -2.64 12.71 -11.65
N LYS A 80 -2.22 11.97 -12.70
CA LYS A 80 -1.36 12.47 -13.77
C LYS A 80 -2.09 12.39 -15.12
N PRO A 81 -2.97 13.37 -15.44
CA PRO A 81 -3.78 13.32 -16.66
C PRO A 81 -3.00 13.79 -17.90
N ASP A 82 -2.02 14.68 -17.71
CA ASP A 82 -1.18 15.20 -18.78
C ASP A 82 -0.03 14.24 -19.06
N LEU A 83 -0.08 13.58 -20.23
CA LEU A 83 0.93 12.60 -20.63
C LEU A 83 2.25 13.25 -21.09
N SER A 84 2.27 14.57 -21.28
CA SER A 84 3.47 15.32 -21.67
C SER A 84 4.27 15.86 -20.48
N SER A 85 3.74 15.73 -19.26
CA SER A 85 4.31 16.28 -18.04
C SER A 85 4.48 15.20 -16.98
N GLU A 86 5.57 15.29 -16.20
CA GLU A 86 5.81 14.38 -15.08
C GLU A 86 5.04 14.80 -13.80
N TYR A 87 4.53 16.04 -13.78
CA TYR A 87 3.91 16.66 -12.62
C TYR A 87 2.44 16.25 -12.46
N PRO A 88 2.01 15.95 -11.22
CA PRO A 88 0.62 15.59 -10.95
C PRO A 88 -0.30 16.81 -10.88
N THR A 89 -1.58 16.58 -11.16
CA THR A 89 -2.68 17.42 -10.67
C THR A 89 -3.06 16.98 -9.26
N VAL A 90 -3.10 17.93 -8.33
CA VAL A 90 -3.29 17.65 -6.90
C VAL A 90 -4.38 18.55 -6.31
N ASP A 91 -5.42 17.94 -5.74
CA ASP A 91 -6.30 18.59 -4.78
C ASP A 91 -5.85 18.18 -3.37
N GLY A 92 -5.04 19.03 -2.73
CA GLY A 92 -4.42 18.69 -1.44
C GLY A 92 -5.43 18.49 -0.31
N LYS A 93 -6.54 19.25 -0.31
CA LYS A 93 -7.59 19.09 0.71
C LYS A 93 -8.32 17.77 0.52
N LEU A 94 -8.68 17.44 -0.72
CA LEU A 94 -9.33 16.17 -1.03
C LEU A 94 -8.39 14.98 -0.77
N SER A 95 -7.10 15.11 -1.06
CA SER A 95 -6.08 14.08 -0.82
C SER A 95 -6.01 13.68 0.65
N ILE A 96 -5.97 14.65 1.56
CA ILE A 96 -5.98 14.40 3.01
C ILE A 96 -7.28 13.69 3.43
N GLN A 97 -8.43 14.15 2.92
CA GLN A 97 -9.73 13.56 3.22
C GLN A 97 -9.84 12.11 2.72
N CYS A 98 -9.40 11.84 1.49
CA CYS A 98 -9.36 10.51 0.89
C CYS A 98 -8.46 9.56 1.69
N TYR A 99 -7.26 10.01 2.06
CA TYR A 99 -6.31 9.21 2.84
C TYR A 99 -6.88 8.82 4.20
N LEU A 100 -7.37 9.79 4.98
CA LEU A 100 -7.94 9.52 6.31
C LEU A 100 -9.16 8.60 6.22
N SER A 101 -10.04 8.83 5.23
CA SER A 101 -11.19 7.96 4.98
C SER A 101 -10.76 6.53 4.62
N ALA A 102 -9.69 6.37 3.83
CA ALA A 102 -9.16 5.06 3.47
C ALA A 102 -8.56 4.33 4.69
N VAL A 103 -7.81 5.04 5.54
CA VAL A 103 -7.26 4.50 6.80
C VAL A 103 -8.39 4.00 7.71
N ASP A 104 -9.42 4.82 7.93
CA ASP A 104 -10.58 4.44 8.76
C ASP A 104 -11.29 3.19 8.23
N ASN A 105 -11.60 3.17 6.93
CA ASN A 105 -12.28 2.03 6.31
C ASN A 105 -11.43 0.76 6.34
N CYS A 106 -10.14 0.86 6.01
CA CYS A 106 -9.21 -0.27 6.08
C CYS A 106 -9.11 -0.83 7.50
N TYR A 107 -8.96 0.03 8.50
CA TYR A 107 -8.86 -0.41 9.90
C TYR A 107 -10.15 -1.07 10.39
N GLN A 108 -11.32 -0.49 10.09
CA GLN A 108 -12.61 -1.10 10.45
C GLN A 108 -12.82 -2.46 9.78
N LEU A 109 -12.46 -2.60 8.50
CA LEU A 109 -12.52 -3.87 7.78
C LEU A 109 -11.53 -4.90 8.34
N TYR A 110 -10.32 -4.47 8.68
CA TYR A 110 -9.31 -5.32 9.31
C TYR A 110 -9.84 -5.88 10.64
N ARG A 111 -10.37 -5.01 11.52
CA ARG A 111 -10.99 -5.42 12.79
C ARG A 111 -12.14 -6.40 12.58
N LYS A 112 -13.01 -6.17 11.58
CA LYS A 112 -14.10 -7.10 11.24
C LYS A 112 -13.57 -8.48 10.82
N LYS A 113 -12.48 -8.54 10.05
CA LYS A 113 -11.87 -9.82 9.65
C LYS A 113 -11.17 -10.52 10.80
N ALA A 114 -10.47 -9.78 11.65
CA ALA A 114 -9.86 -10.31 12.86
C ALA A 114 -10.91 -10.88 13.83
N ALA A 115 -12.02 -10.16 14.04
CA ALA A 115 -13.11 -10.62 14.91
C ALA A 115 -13.72 -11.94 14.44
N LYS A 116 -13.84 -12.16 13.11
CA LYS A 116 -14.27 -13.45 12.54
C LYS A 116 -13.31 -14.60 12.83
N LYS A 117 -12.05 -14.31 13.17
CA LYS A 117 -11.05 -15.28 13.60
C LYS A 117 -10.94 -15.40 15.13
N GLY A 118 -11.82 -14.73 15.88
CA GLY A 118 -11.80 -14.73 17.35
C GLY A 118 -10.91 -13.66 17.97
N ASN A 119 -10.32 -12.76 17.18
CA ASN A 119 -9.41 -11.71 17.67
C ASN A 119 -10.10 -10.35 17.66
N ASN A 120 -10.34 -9.76 18.83
CA ASN A 120 -10.83 -8.39 18.92
C ASN A 120 -9.66 -7.41 19.06
N ILE A 121 -9.26 -6.81 17.95
CA ILE A 121 -8.03 -6.01 17.86
C ILE A 121 -8.30 -4.52 18.07
N PHE A 122 -7.39 -3.88 18.79
CA PHE A 122 -7.28 -2.45 19.09
C PHE A 122 -5.85 -1.96 18.80
N LEU A 123 -5.64 -0.64 18.80
CA LEU A 123 -4.34 -0.04 18.49
C LEU A 123 -3.22 -0.52 19.43
N ARG A 124 -3.53 -0.74 20.71
CA ARG A 124 -2.60 -1.23 21.73
C ARG A 124 -2.11 -2.66 21.51
N ASP A 125 -2.76 -3.41 20.63
CA ASP A 125 -2.41 -4.80 20.35
C ASP A 125 -1.34 -4.90 19.25
N PHE A 126 -0.88 -3.76 18.72
CA PHE A 126 0.24 -3.68 17.79
C PHE A 126 1.46 -3.10 18.48
N ASP A 127 2.60 -3.79 18.39
CA ASP A 127 3.89 -3.24 18.83
C ASP A 127 4.32 -2.06 17.94
N TYR A 128 3.99 -2.15 16.64
CA TYR A 128 4.35 -1.15 15.64
C TYR A 128 3.22 -0.96 14.62
N VAL A 129 3.04 0.27 14.14
CA VAL A 129 2.12 0.60 13.06
C VAL A 129 2.86 1.41 12.00
N LEU A 130 2.92 0.88 10.79
CA LEU A 130 3.62 1.48 9.65
C LEU A 130 2.60 2.09 8.67
N PHE A 131 2.98 3.21 8.06
CA PHE A 131 2.13 3.96 7.11
C PHE A 131 2.91 4.30 5.85
N HIS A 132 2.19 4.61 4.77
CA HIS A 132 2.77 5.36 3.67
C HIS A 132 3.04 6.79 4.14
N SER A 133 4.28 7.26 3.94
CA SER A 133 4.79 8.58 4.32
C SER A 133 5.24 9.37 3.11
#